data_AF-Q9BIJ8-F1
#
_entry.id   AF-Q9BIJ8-F1
#
_cell.length_a   1.000
_cell.length_b   1.000
_cell.length_c   1.000
_cell.angle_alpha   90.00
_cell.angle_beta   90.00
_cell.angle_gamma   90.00
#
_symmetry.space_group_name_H-M   'P 1'
#
loop_
_entity.id
_entity.type
_entity.pdbx_description
1 polymer ?
#
loop_
_entity_poly.entity_id
_entity_poly.type
_entity_poly.pdbx_seq_one_letter_code
_entity_poly.pdbx_strand_id
1 'polypeptide(L)'
;SGGVCTACTGDYALLSGGCYNTQALPGMAVCTAITGNNGQCTACANGQQPASGVCPACAEGCAKCQSSTSTCTACLAGYYLSGTKCVKCDKDDSNIKGVPNCVSCAAPASNTGTVTCYVTQTPTVDPTDPSVNKGGLSSGAIAGISVAVIAVVGGLVGFLC
;
A
#
# COMPACT_ATOMS: atom_id res chain seq x y z
N SER A 1 27.60 19.39 -18.31
CA SER A 1 26.61 19.60 -17.22
C SER A 1 25.53 18.53 -17.36
N GLY A 2 25.42 17.62 -16.38
CA GLY A 2 24.57 16.41 -16.48
C GLY A 2 23.24 16.46 -15.73
N GLY A 3 22.82 17.62 -15.21
CA GLY A 3 21.50 17.80 -14.59
C GLY A 3 21.26 17.06 -13.26
N VAL A 4 22.30 16.52 -12.63
CA VAL A 4 22.20 15.76 -11.37
C VAL A 4 22.73 16.54 -10.17
N CYS A 5 22.03 16.46 -9.06
CA CYS A 5 22.47 16.89 -7.74
C CYS A 5 23.50 15.90 -7.17
N THR A 6 24.51 16.42 -6.47
CA THR A 6 25.52 15.61 -5.74
C THR A 6 25.40 15.73 -4.23
N ALA A 7 24.66 16.74 -3.76
CA ALA A 7 24.33 16.97 -2.36
C ALA A 7 23.00 17.73 -2.28
N CYS A 8 22.28 17.51 -1.18
CA CYS A 8 21.05 18.23 -0.85
C CYS A 8 21.14 18.71 0.61
N THR A 9 20.50 19.84 0.92
CA THR A 9 20.56 20.47 2.25
C THR A 9 19.16 20.68 2.80
N GLY A 10 19.06 20.87 4.12
CA GLY A 10 17.76 20.97 4.79
C GLY A 10 17.02 19.64 4.78
N ASP A 11 15.71 19.68 4.59
CA ASP A 11 14.84 18.49 4.62
C ASP A 11 14.78 17.73 3.27
N TYR A 12 15.82 17.82 2.45
CA TYR A 12 15.85 17.22 1.11
C TYR A 12 16.85 16.07 1.02
N ALA A 13 16.34 14.87 0.75
CA ALA A 13 17.16 13.68 0.53
C ALA A 13 17.64 13.62 -0.92
N LEU A 14 18.87 13.16 -1.12
CA LEU A 14 19.45 12.92 -2.43
C LEU A 14 19.00 11.54 -2.92
N LEU A 15 18.12 11.51 -3.92
CA LEU A 15 17.58 10.29 -4.51
C LEU A 15 17.81 10.30 -6.01
N SER A 16 18.57 9.33 -6.53
CA SER A 16 18.84 9.18 -7.98
C SER A 16 19.29 10.46 -8.68
N GLY A 17 20.10 11.29 -8.00
CA GLY A 17 20.59 12.56 -8.55
C GLY A 17 19.61 13.74 -8.46
N GLY A 18 18.50 13.62 -7.72
CA GLY A 18 17.58 14.72 -7.42
C GLY A 18 17.43 14.96 -5.91
N CYS A 19 17.02 16.17 -5.53
CA CYS A 19 16.72 16.53 -4.15
C CYS A 19 15.21 16.47 -3.89
N TYR A 20 14.77 15.57 -3.01
CA TYR A 20 13.34 15.39 -2.70
C TYR A 20 13.06 15.63 -1.22
N ASN A 21 11.99 16.36 -0.94
CA ASN A 21 11.59 16.69 0.42
C ASN A 21 11.18 15.43 1.20
N THR A 22 11.68 15.23 2.42
CA THR A 22 11.39 14.05 3.25
C THR A 22 10.08 14.14 4.02
N GLN A 23 9.42 15.31 3.99
CA GLN A 23 8.13 15.58 4.61
C GLN A 23 7.00 15.66 3.57
N ALA A 24 7.32 15.55 2.28
CA ALA A 24 6.35 15.59 1.18
C ALA A 24 6.61 14.50 0.15
N LEU A 25 5.57 14.12 -0.59
CA LEU A 25 5.71 13.20 -1.71
C LEU A 25 6.46 13.88 -2.87
N PRO A 26 7.29 13.14 -3.62
CA PRO A 26 7.51 11.69 -3.49
C PRO A 26 8.64 11.31 -2.50
N GLY A 27 9.43 12.27 -1.99
CA GLY A 27 10.63 11.97 -1.19
C GLY A 27 10.35 11.22 0.10
N MET A 28 9.29 11.61 0.82
CA MET A 28 8.82 10.95 2.04
C MET A 28 8.52 9.45 1.85
N ALA A 29 8.17 9.00 0.63
CA ALA A 29 7.90 7.60 0.35
C ALA A 29 9.16 6.71 0.33
N VAL A 30 10.34 7.32 0.30
CA VAL A 30 11.63 6.61 0.30
C VAL A 30 12.41 6.91 1.56
N CYS A 31 12.51 8.19 1.93
CA CYS A 31 13.31 8.66 3.05
C CYS A 31 12.48 9.57 3.96
N THR A 32 12.46 9.28 5.26
CA THR A 32 11.69 10.03 6.26
C THR A 32 12.56 10.87 7.18
N ALA A 33 13.87 10.66 7.20
CA ALA A 33 14.81 11.47 7.97
C ALA A 33 16.18 11.54 7.29
N ILE A 34 16.87 12.65 7.50
CA ILE A 34 18.20 12.95 6.98
C ILE A 34 19.02 13.48 8.15
N THR A 35 20.31 13.18 8.17
CA THR A 35 21.25 13.82 9.09
C THR A 35 22.43 14.37 8.30
N GLY A 36 22.80 15.62 8.56
CA GLY A 36 23.88 16.30 7.86
C GLY A 36 23.41 17.08 6.62
N ASN A 37 24.34 17.80 6.00
CA ASN A 37 24.06 18.75 4.90
C ASN A 37 24.43 18.17 3.53
N ASN A 38 24.22 16.87 3.33
CA ASN A 38 24.55 16.18 2.07
C ASN A 38 23.37 15.39 1.47
N GLY A 39 22.21 15.36 2.14
CA GLY A 39 21.01 14.68 1.65
C GLY A 39 21.01 13.17 1.90
N GLN A 40 21.91 12.65 2.74
CA GLN A 40 21.96 11.22 3.07
C GLN A 40 20.84 10.80 4.00
N CYS A 41 20.06 9.81 3.56
CA CYS A 41 18.96 9.29 4.34
C CYS A 41 19.44 8.54 5.58
N THR A 42 18.79 8.80 6.72
CA THR A 42 19.04 8.12 7.99
C THR A 42 17.87 7.27 8.47
N ALA A 43 16.67 7.47 7.92
CA ALA A 43 15.52 6.61 8.15
C ALA A 43 14.76 6.33 6.85
N CYS A 44 14.62 5.06 6.52
CA CYS A 44 13.91 4.63 5.31
C CYS A 44 12.43 4.40 5.58
N ALA A 45 11.58 4.87 4.67
CA ALA A 45 10.12 4.73 4.77
C ALA A 45 9.66 3.26 4.74
N ASN A 46 10.43 2.40 4.07
CA ASN A 46 10.15 0.96 3.95
C ASN A 46 10.64 0.12 5.16
N GLY A 47 11.19 0.76 6.19
CA GLY A 47 11.67 0.11 7.42
C GLY A 47 13.09 -0.46 7.34
N GLN A 48 13.78 -0.35 6.19
CA GLN A 48 15.16 -0.80 6.06
C GLN A 48 16.15 0.14 6.75
N GLN A 49 17.33 -0.39 7.05
CA GLN A 49 18.46 0.44 7.45
C GLN A 49 19.09 1.06 6.20
N PRO A 50 19.35 2.38 6.18
CA PRO A 50 20.06 2.99 5.05
C PRO A 50 21.47 2.40 4.90
N ALA A 51 21.85 2.13 3.66
CA ALA A 51 23.21 1.75 3.29
C ALA A 51 23.88 2.95 2.61
N SER A 52 24.90 3.53 3.26
CA SER A 52 25.62 4.71 2.76
C SER A 52 24.72 5.91 2.44
N GLY A 53 23.66 6.11 3.22
CA GLY A 53 22.69 7.20 3.03
C GLY A 53 21.62 6.92 1.97
N VAL A 54 21.57 5.71 1.42
CA VAL A 54 20.57 5.28 0.43
C VAL A 54 19.69 4.19 1.04
N CYS A 55 18.39 4.26 0.81
CA CYS A 55 17.44 3.26 1.27
C CYS A 55 17.38 2.07 0.31
N PRO A 56 17.74 0.84 0.75
CA PRO A 56 17.61 -0.35 -0.07
C PRO A 56 16.15 -0.60 -0.43
N ALA A 57 15.89 -1.01 -1.68
CA ALA A 57 14.54 -1.39 -2.11
C ALA A 57 14.17 -2.77 -1.55
N CYS A 58 12.91 -2.93 -1.14
CA CYS A 58 12.35 -4.24 -0.86
C CYS A 58 12.10 -5.02 -2.17
N ALA A 59 11.83 -6.32 -2.05
CA ALA A 59 11.40 -7.16 -3.17
C ALA A 59 10.16 -6.59 -3.89
N GLU A 60 9.95 -6.99 -5.14
CA GLU A 60 8.80 -6.53 -5.94
C GLU A 60 7.47 -6.74 -5.19
N GLY A 61 6.59 -5.74 -5.25
CA GLY A 61 5.29 -5.79 -4.59
C GLY A 61 5.34 -5.55 -3.08
N CYS A 62 6.52 -5.41 -2.49
CA CYS A 62 6.69 -5.20 -1.05
C CYS A 62 6.78 -3.71 -0.70
N ALA A 63 5.87 -3.24 0.14
CA ALA A 63 5.86 -1.87 0.65
C ALA A 63 6.78 -1.70 1.87
N LYS A 64 6.87 -2.72 2.73
CA LYS A 64 7.75 -2.74 3.90
C LYS A 64 8.40 -4.10 4.06
N CYS A 65 9.69 -4.11 4.33
CA CYS A 65 10.45 -5.32 4.58
C CYS A 65 11.28 -5.20 5.86
N GLN A 66 11.58 -6.34 6.49
CA GLN A 66 12.27 -6.42 7.77
C GLN A 66 13.40 -7.43 7.71
N SER A 67 14.53 -7.16 8.37
CA SER A 67 15.73 -8.01 8.44
C SER A 67 16.45 -8.24 7.11
N SER A 68 15.74 -8.32 5.99
CA SER A 68 16.27 -8.39 4.63
C SER A 68 15.29 -7.73 3.65
N THR A 69 15.77 -7.45 2.44
CA THR A 69 14.93 -6.91 1.34
C THR A 69 13.89 -7.91 0.85
N SER A 70 14.08 -9.22 1.12
CA SER A 70 13.20 -10.31 0.68
C SER A 70 12.14 -10.71 1.71
N THR A 71 12.27 -10.26 2.96
CA THR A 71 11.31 -10.59 4.03
C THR A 71 10.30 -9.46 4.14
N CYS A 72 9.21 -9.59 3.40
CA CYS A 72 8.15 -8.59 3.36
C CYS A 72 7.20 -8.71 4.55
N THR A 73 6.80 -7.57 5.10
CA THR A 73 5.83 -7.46 6.21
C THR A 73 4.57 -6.69 5.80
N ALA A 74 4.63 -5.91 4.72
CA ALA A 74 3.47 -5.26 4.15
C ALA A 74 3.60 -5.16 2.62
N CYS A 75 2.52 -5.47 1.91
CA CYS A 75 2.49 -5.44 0.45
C CYS A 75 1.95 -4.12 -0.09
N LEU A 76 2.35 -3.78 -1.31
CA LEU A 76 1.76 -2.72 -2.10
C LEU A 76 0.33 -3.11 -2.52
N ALA A 77 -0.48 -2.11 -2.87
CA ALA A 77 -1.80 -2.35 -3.43
C ALA A 77 -1.70 -3.24 -4.69
N GLY A 78 -2.66 -4.16 -4.85
CA GLY A 78 -2.63 -5.18 -5.91
C GLY A 78 -1.83 -6.43 -5.57
N TYR A 79 -1.26 -6.52 -4.36
CA TYR A 79 -0.59 -7.70 -3.84
C TYR A 79 -1.15 -8.08 -2.46
N TYR A 80 -1.17 -9.38 -2.16
CA TYR A 80 -1.47 -9.92 -0.84
C TYR A 80 -0.21 -10.55 -0.22
N LEU A 81 -0.14 -10.58 1.12
CA LEU A 81 0.95 -11.18 1.85
C LEU A 81 0.74 -12.70 1.96
N SER A 82 1.70 -13.49 1.48
CA SER A 82 1.75 -14.95 1.65
C SER A 82 3.05 -15.31 2.38
N GLY A 83 2.98 -15.57 3.68
CA GLY A 83 4.17 -15.72 4.51
C GLY A 83 4.99 -14.43 4.55
N THR A 84 6.12 -14.39 3.85
CA THR A 84 7.04 -13.24 3.77
C THR A 84 7.15 -12.63 2.37
N LYS A 85 6.32 -13.09 1.42
CA LYS A 85 6.32 -12.59 0.02
C LYS A 85 5.00 -11.92 -0.31
N CYS A 86 5.07 -10.96 -1.22
CA CYS A 86 3.90 -10.33 -1.79
C CYS A 86 3.58 -10.98 -3.13
N VAL A 87 2.34 -11.43 -3.29
CA VAL A 87 1.86 -12.10 -4.51
C VAL A 87 0.74 -11.28 -5.10
N LYS A 88 0.71 -11.13 -6.43
CA LYS A 88 -0.34 -10.35 -7.11
C LYS A 88 -1.72 -10.94 -6.82
N CYS A 89 -2.71 -10.07 -6.65
CA CYS A 89 -4.08 -10.45 -6.32
C CYS A 89 -4.75 -11.40 -7.33
N ASP A 90 -4.24 -11.48 -8.56
CA ASP A 90 -4.72 -12.36 -9.63
C ASP A 90 -3.92 -13.66 -9.76
N LYS A 91 -2.95 -13.90 -8.87
CA LYS A 91 -2.14 -15.12 -8.85
C LYS A 91 -2.39 -15.93 -7.60
N ASP A 92 -2.23 -17.23 -7.77
CA ASP A 92 -2.26 -18.19 -6.69
C ASP A 92 -0.90 -18.26 -6.01
N ASP A 93 -0.90 -18.60 -4.73
CA ASP A 93 0.30 -19.01 -4.02
C ASP A 93 -0.04 -19.95 -2.88
N SER A 94 0.61 -21.11 -2.86
CA SER A 94 0.40 -22.14 -1.83
C SER A 94 -1.10 -22.50 -1.71
N ASN A 95 -1.72 -22.23 -0.56
CA ASN A 95 -3.13 -22.49 -0.27
C ASN A 95 -4.04 -21.26 -0.53
N ILE A 96 -3.47 -20.15 -0.99
CA ILE A 96 -4.20 -18.91 -1.26
C ILE A 96 -4.48 -18.84 -2.77
N LYS A 97 -5.74 -18.56 -3.11
CA LYS A 97 -6.21 -18.45 -4.50
C LYS A 97 -6.43 -17.00 -4.89
N GLY A 98 -5.84 -16.59 -6.01
CA GLY A 98 -6.04 -15.28 -6.60
C GLY A 98 -7.40 -15.15 -7.27
N VAL A 99 -7.86 -13.91 -7.45
CA VAL A 99 -9.08 -13.61 -8.22
C VAL A 99 -8.68 -12.97 -9.55
N PRO A 100 -9.04 -13.55 -10.71
CA PRO A 100 -8.70 -12.99 -12.01
C PRO A 100 -9.09 -11.52 -12.15
N ASN A 101 -8.19 -10.71 -12.73
CA ASN A 101 -8.35 -9.27 -12.93
C ASN A 101 -8.54 -8.43 -11.65
N CYS A 102 -8.22 -8.99 -10.47
CA CYS A 102 -8.28 -8.24 -9.23
C CYS A 102 -7.10 -7.27 -9.11
N VAL A 103 -7.39 -5.98 -8.87
CA VAL A 103 -6.37 -4.92 -8.72
C VAL A 103 -6.11 -4.52 -7.28
N SER A 104 -6.96 -4.92 -6.36
CA SER A 104 -6.79 -4.69 -4.93
C SER A 104 -7.49 -5.78 -4.16
N CYS A 105 -6.79 -6.40 -3.20
CA CYS A 105 -7.29 -7.52 -2.44
C CYS A 105 -6.71 -7.56 -1.02
N ALA A 106 -7.32 -8.39 -0.18
CA ALA A 106 -6.75 -8.80 1.10
C ALA A 106 -6.54 -10.31 1.15
N ALA A 107 -5.48 -10.72 1.85
CA ALA A 107 -5.22 -12.12 2.16
C ALA A 107 -6.35 -12.70 3.05
N PRO A 108 -6.70 -13.98 2.89
CA PRO A 108 -7.65 -14.64 3.79
C PRO A 108 -7.08 -14.75 5.21
N ALA A 109 -7.94 -14.60 6.24
CA ALA A 109 -7.52 -14.57 7.64
C ALA A 109 -6.76 -15.82 8.11
N SER A 110 -6.99 -16.98 7.49
CA SER A 110 -6.35 -18.26 7.83
C SER A 110 -5.21 -18.65 6.90
N ASN A 111 -4.68 -17.72 6.08
CA ASN A 111 -3.64 -17.99 5.07
C ASN A 111 -4.00 -19.16 4.12
N THR A 112 -5.29 -19.42 3.94
CA THR A 112 -5.86 -20.49 3.12
C THR A 112 -7.20 -20.01 2.58
N GLY A 113 -7.47 -20.28 1.31
CA GLY A 113 -8.70 -19.87 0.62
C GLY A 113 -8.48 -18.76 -0.40
N THR A 114 -9.57 -18.18 -0.90
CA THR A 114 -9.51 -17.16 -1.95
C THR A 114 -9.30 -15.78 -1.34
N VAL A 115 -8.48 -14.95 -1.99
CA VAL A 115 -8.31 -13.54 -1.59
C VAL A 115 -9.63 -12.79 -1.70
N THR A 116 -9.88 -11.87 -0.78
CA THR A 116 -11.03 -10.97 -0.88
C THR A 116 -10.69 -9.87 -1.86
N CYS A 117 -11.30 -9.89 -3.05
CA CYS A 117 -11.09 -8.86 -4.05
C CYS A 117 -11.97 -7.62 -3.79
N TYR A 118 -11.36 -6.44 -3.71
CA TYR A 118 -12.06 -5.17 -3.51
C TYR A 118 -12.37 -4.46 -4.82
N VAL A 119 -11.50 -4.60 -5.82
CA VAL A 119 -11.64 -3.93 -7.12
C VAL A 119 -11.18 -4.88 -8.21
N THR A 120 -11.98 -5.04 -9.25
CA THR A 120 -11.63 -5.75 -10.47
C THR A 120 -11.49 -4.78 -11.63
N GLN A 121 -10.55 -5.03 -12.53
CA GLN A 121 -10.57 -4.40 -13.85
C GLN A 121 -11.42 -5.25 -14.79
N THR A 122 -12.36 -4.63 -15.49
CA THR A 122 -12.99 -5.28 -16.64
C THR A 122 -11.98 -5.25 -17.79
N PRO A 123 -11.83 -6.33 -18.57
CA PRO A 123 -10.83 -6.44 -19.65
C PRO A 123 -11.11 -5.52 -20.87
N THR A 124 -11.99 -4.54 -20.76
CA THR A 124 -12.50 -3.73 -21.88
C THR A 124 -11.86 -2.35 -22.02
N VAL A 125 -10.73 -2.07 -21.36
CA VAL A 125 -9.89 -0.94 -21.79
C VAL A 125 -9.13 -1.34 -23.04
N ASP A 126 -9.83 -1.23 -24.17
CA ASP A 126 -9.22 -1.11 -25.49
C ASP A 126 -8.39 0.19 -25.49
N PRO A 127 -7.06 0.12 -25.63
CA PRO A 127 -6.20 1.31 -25.63
C PRO A 127 -6.44 2.24 -26.84
N THR A 128 -7.36 1.91 -27.74
CA THR A 128 -7.78 2.75 -28.87
C THR A 128 -9.08 3.53 -28.65
N ASP A 129 -9.76 3.42 -27.50
CA ASP A 129 -10.98 4.19 -27.19
C ASP A 129 -10.64 5.56 -26.54
N PRO A 130 -10.87 6.71 -27.22
CA PRO A 130 -10.51 8.03 -26.72
C PRO A 130 -11.55 8.64 -25.75
N SER A 131 -12.48 7.87 -25.18
CA SER A 131 -13.52 8.41 -24.31
C SER A 131 -13.10 8.54 -22.83
N VAL A 132 -12.62 9.74 -22.48
CA VAL A 132 -12.67 10.27 -21.11
C VAL A 132 -14.13 10.44 -20.69
N ASN A 133 -14.45 10.07 -19.44
CA ASN A 133 -15.78 10.04 -18.79
C ASN A 133 -16.56 8.71 -18.90
N LYS A 134 -16.07 7.65 -18.24
CA LYS A 134 -16.96 6.56 -17.80
C LYS A 134 -17.19 6.66 -16.29
N GLY A 135 -18.16 7.50 -15.92
CA GLY A 135 -18.77 7.45 -14.61
C GLY A 135 -19.34 6.05 -14.37
N GLY A 136 -18.89 5.39 -13.31
CA GLY A 136 -19.34 4.05 -12.99
C GLY A 136 -18.47 3.39 -11.94
N LEU A 137 -18.48 3.92 -10.71
CA LEU A 137 -18.35 3.00 -9.58
C LEU A 137 -19.48 1.99 -9.75
N SER A 138 -19.13 0.73 -9.96
CA SER A 138 -20.11 -0.35 -10.03
C SER A 138 -20.99 -0.28 -8.78
N SER A 139 -22.25 0.13 -8.95
CA SER A 139 -23.28 0.10 -7.91
C SER A 139 -23.71 -1.35 -7.57
N GLY A 140 -22.76 -2.30 -7.57
CA GLY A 140 -23.01 -3.73 -7.48
C GLY A 140 -22.49 -4.42 -6.23
N ALA A 141 -22.09 -3.68 -5.18
CA ALA A 141 -21.64 -4.26 -3.91
C ALA A 141 -22.30 -3.57 -2.70
N ILE A 142 -23.62 -3.48 -2.70
CA ILE A 142 -24.39 -3.30 -1.44
C ILE A 142 -25.32 -4.51 -1.32
N ALA A 143 -24.73 -5.65 -1.00
CA ALA A 143 -25.47 -6.80 -0.48
C ALA A 143 -25.36 -6.78 1.04
N GLY A 144 -26.43 -6.31 1.69
CA GLY A 144 -26.79 -6.70 3.06
C GLY A 144 -25.99 -6.07 4.22
N ILE A 145 -26.17 -4.78 4.48
CA ILE A 145 -26.15 -4.33 5.87
C ILE A 145 -27.53 -4.60 6.44
N SER A 146 -27.72 -5.77 7.04
CA SER A 146 -28.86 -6.03 7.92
C SER A 146 -28.66 -5.17 9.16
N VAL A 147 -29.25 -3.98 9.18
CA VAL A 147 -29.36 -3.17 10.39
C VAL A 147 -30.33 -3.90 11.30
N ALA A 148 -29.80 -4.76 12.18
CA ALA A 148 -30.53 -5.16 13.36
C ALA A 148 -30.70 -3.89 14.21
N VAL A 149 -31.88 -3.29 14.12
CA VAL A 149 -32.30 -2.26 15.07
C VAL A 149 -32.37 -2.95 16.43
N ILE A 150 -31.30 -2.86 17.20
CA ILE A 150 -31.38 -3.12 18.64
C ILE A 150 -32.22 -1.96 19.18
N ALA A 151 -33.52 -2.20 19.32
CA ALA A 151 -34.38 -1.38 20.15
C ALA A 151 -33.85 -1.52 21.58
N VAL A 152 -32.94 -0.62 21.96
CA VAL A 152 -32.67 -0.37 23.37
C VAL A 152 -33.96 0.22 23.91
N VAL A 153 -34.79 -0.64 24.49
CA VAL A 153 -35.87 -0.23 25.37
C VAL A 153 -35.18 0.48 26.53
N GLY A 154 -35.06 1.80 26.39
CA GLY A 154 -34.69 2.69 27.48
C GLY A 154 -35.73 2.52 28.58
N GLY A 155 -35.40 1.69 29.57
CA GLY A 155 -36.13 1.59 30.82
C GLY A 155 -36.06 2.93 31.53
N LEU A 156 -37.06 3.75 31.29
CA LEU A 156 -37.40 4.91 32.11
C LEU A 156 -38.03 4.39 33.41
N VAL A 157 -37.20 4.16 34.42
CA VAL A 157 -37.61 4.07 35.84
C VAL A 157 -36.54 4.89 36.58
N GLY A 158 -36.76 6.12 37.04
CA GLY A 158 -37.96 6.65 37.66
C GLY A 158 -37.87 6.44 39.18
N PHE A 159 -37.18 7.35 39.86
CA PHE A 159 -37.55 7.92 41.17
C PHE A 159 -37.96 6.95 42.31
N LEU A 160 -37.13 6.84 43.36
CA LEU A 160 -37.44 7.13 44.78
C LEU A 160 -36.40 6.50 45.74
N CYS A 161 -36.01 7.29 46.76
CA CYS A 161 -35.12 7.02 47.91
C CYS A 161 -33.62 7.23 47.69
#